data_AF-A0A358R6B5-F1
#
_entry.id   AF-A0A358R6B5-F1
#
_cell.length_a   1.000
_cell.length_b   1.000
_cell.length_c   1.000
_cell.angle_alpha   90.00
_cell.angle_beta   90.00
_cell.angle_gamma   90.00
#
_symmetry.space_group_name_H-M   'P 1'
#
loop_
_entity.id
_entity.type
_entity.pdbx_description
1 polymer ?
#
loop_
_entity_poly.entity_id
_entity_poly.type
_entity_poly.pdbx_seq_one_letter_code
_entity_poly.pdbx_strand_id
1 'polypeptide(L)' 'RVKDLPGVRYHIVRGTMDTAGVADRTTSRSVYGTKKPKDGGGS' A
#
# COMPACT_ATOMS: atom_id res chain seq x y z
N ARG A 1 -2.18 -3.23 -14.07
CA ARG A 1 -2.89 -4.22 -14.91
C ARG A 1 -3.59 -5.22 -14.01
N VAL A 2 -4.93 -5.14 -13.97
CA VAL A 2 -5.77 -6.12 -13.29
C VAL A 2 -6.18 -7.16 -14.33
N LYS A 3 -5.95 -8.45 -14.04
CA LYS A 3 -6.10 -9.55 -15.01
C LYS A 3 -7.53 -9.68 -15.53
N ASP A 4 -8.51 -9.34 -14.69
CA ASP A 4 -9.91 -9.66 -14.92
C ASP A 4 -10.73 -8.48 -15.49
N LEU A 5 -10.11 -7.30 -15.64
CA LEU A 5 -10.81 -6.07 -16.03
C LEU A 5 -10.23 -5.48 -17.34
N PRO A 6 -10.96 -5.57 -18.46
CA PRO A 6 -10.56 -4.92 -19.69
C PRO A 6 -10.69 -3.39 -19.54
N GLY A 7 -9.59 -2.66 -19.77
CA GLY A 7 -9.53 -1.20 -19.66
C GLY A 7 -8.69 -0.68 -18.49
N VAL A 8 -8.48 -1.48 -17.43
CA VAL A 8 -7.68 -1.05 -16.26
C VAL A 8 -6.21 -1.43 -16.43
N ARG A 9 -5.45 -0.53 -17.07
CA ARG A 9 -4.03 -0.74 -17.38
C ARG A 9 -3.09 -0.36 -16.23
N TYR A 10 -3.47 0.60 -15.41
CA TYR A 10 -2.63 1.18 -14.36
C TYR A 10 -3.00 0.69 -12.96
N HIS A 11 -2.05 0.81 -12.04
CA HIS A 11 -2.24 0.57 -10.61
C HIS A 11 -1.91 1.87 -9.88
N ILE A 12 -2.70 2.24 -8.88
CA ILE A 12 -2.48 3.45 -8.08
C ILE A 12 -1.51 3.10 -6.96
N VAL A 13 -0.46 3.92 -6.79
CA VAL A 13 0.48 3.81 -5.66
C VAL A 13 -0.20 4.40 -4.42
N ARG A 14 -0.41 3.56 -3.40
CA ARG A 14 -1.02 3.99 -2.12
C ARG A 14 0.03 4.54 -1.18
N GLY A 15 -0.36 5.46 -0.30
CA GLY A 15 0.55 6.16 0.62
C GLY A 15 1.23 7.40 0.02
N THR A 16 0.72 7.89 -1.12
CA THR A 16 1.18 9.13 -1.77
C THR A 16 -0.01 10.05 -2.08
N MET A 17 0.19 11.36 -1.95
CA MET A 17 -0.87 12.39 -2.04
C MET A 17 -2.07 12.05 -1.13
N ASP A 18 -3.30 12.09 -1.67
CA ASP A 18 -4.54 11.86 -0.91
C ASP A 18 -4.86 10.38 -0.66
N THR A 19 -4.06 9.46 -1.22
CA THR A 19 -4.35 8.02 -1.10
C THR A 19 -3.78 7.45 0.19
N ALA A 20 -4.63 7.31 1.21
CA ALA A 20 -4.24 6.69 2.47
C ALA A 20 -3.77 5.23 2.27
N GLY A 21 -2.68 4.90 2.98
CA GLY A 21 -2.20 3.53 3.11
C GLY A 21 -3.17 2.68 3.95
N VAL A 22 -3.06 1.35 3.82
CA VAL A 22 -3.93 0.43 4.57
C VAL A 22 -3.37 0.24 5.99
N ALA A 23 -3.98 0.85 7.00
CA ALA A 23 -3.60 0.59 8.39
C ALA A 23 -3.62 -0.93 8.68
N ASP A 24 -2.69 -1.41 9.50
CA ASP A 24 -2.59 -2.80 9.99
C ASP A 24 -2.06 -3.87 9.01
N ARG A 25 -1.61 -3.50 7.81
CA ARG A 25 -0.88 -4.43 6.92
C ARG A 25 0.57 -4.62 7.36
N THR A 26 0.87 -5.81 7.87
CA THR A 26 2.22 -6.23 8.32
C THR A 26 3.08 -6.85 7.21
N THR A 27 2.47 -7.43 6.18
CA THR A 27 3.15 -8.00 5.00
C THR A 27 2.95 -7.13 3.76
N SER A 28 3.99 -7.02 2.91
CA SER A 28 3.98 -6.24 1.65
C SER A 28 3.61 -4.76 1.81
N ARG A 29 3.98 -4.16 2.95
CA ARG A 29 3.73 -2.76 3.33
C ARG A 29 4.11 -1.69 2.30
N SER A 30 5.16 -1.94 1.51
CA SER A 30 5.65 -1.01 0.49
C SER A 30 4.65 -0.81 -0.67
N VAL A 31 3.88 -1.84 -1.01
CA VAL A 31 2.86 -1.76 -2.08
C VAL A 31 1.62 -1.02 -1.60
N TYR A 32 1.32 -1.09 -0.30
CA TYR A 32 0.13 -0.50 0.30
C TYR A 32 0.40 0.83 1.01
N GLY A 33 1.62 1.36 0.95
CA GLY A 33 1.96 2.66 1.52
C GLY A 33 1.92 2.70 3.05
N THR A 34 2.24 1.59 3.72
CA THR A 34 2.08 1.47 5.18
C THR A 34 3.43 1.59 5.86
N LYS A 35 3.51 2.46 6.88
CA LYS A 35 4.75 2.62 7.67
C LYS A 35 4.96 1.40 8.56
N LYS A 36 6.20 1.15 8.99
CA LYS A 36 6.48 0.11 10.00
C LYS A 36 5.64 0.46 11.25
N PRO A 37 4.80 -0.44 11.78
CA PRO A 37 4.26 -0.26 13.12
C PRO A 37 5.43 -0.15 14.11
N LYS A 38 5.35 0.80 15.05
CA LYS A 38 6.43 1.11 16.00
C LYS A 38 6.59 0.09 17.13
N ASP A 39 5.71 -0.90 17.22
CA ASP A 39 5.78 -1.94 18.25
C ASP A 39 6.64 -3.12 17.78
N GLY A 40 7.97 -2.95 17.89
CA GLY A 40 8.94 -4.04 17.64
C GLY A 40 10.25 -3.63 16.98
N GLY A 41 10.83 -2.49 17.35
CA GLY A 41 12.21 -2.15 17.03
C GLY A 41 12.35 -0.96 16.08
N GLY A 42 12.71 0.17 16.68
CA GLY A 42 13.15 1.39 16.01
C GLY A 42 12.49 2.64 16.58
N SER A 43 13.18 3.29 17.52
CA SER A 43 12.89 4.51 18.30
C SER A 43 11.80 4.42 19.35
#